data_AF-A0A4R2RY65-F1
#
_entry.id   AF-A0A4R2RY65-F1
#
_cell.length_a   1.000
_cell.length_b   1.000
_cell.length_c   1.000
_cell.angle_alpha   90.00
_cell.angle_beta   90.00
_cell.angle_gamma   90.00
#
_symmetry.space_group_name_H-M   'P 1'
#
loop_
_entity.id
_entity.type
_entity.pdbx_description
1 polymer ?
#
loop_
_entity_poly.entity_id
_entity_poly.type
_entity_poly.pdbx_seq_one_letter_code
_entity_poly.pdbx_strand_id
1 'polypeptide(L)'
;MKDNGMSDFRDFIDSYPKYSKYTNNVIAEKIFELLSDLENVNKMILTSQADKPALSACIQQIEELFGEQNTFDLTDDFTKQALGTMVKVVLQPFGYDAIKQKDMPKGLSKYVRSASVYSKNSLPKLKLVTKLSVEKVLD
;
A
#
# COMPACT_ATOMS: atom_id res chain seq x y z
N MET A 1 -2.05 -11.57 -11.70
CA MET A 1 -0.72 -10.93 -11.74
C MET A 1 -0.64 -9.94 -12.90
N LYS A 2 -0.06 -8.76 -12.66
CA LYS A 2 0.19 -7.73 -13.68
C LYS A 2 1.34 -8.10 -14.61
N ASP A 3 1.41 -7.47 -15.79
CA ASP A 3 2.46 -7.69 -16.79
C ASP A 3 3.89 -7.43 -16.25
N ASN A 4 4.02 -6.53 -15.27
CA ASN A 4 5.29 -6.21 -14.62
C ASN A 4 5.67 -7.18 -13.48
N GLY A 5 4.90 -8.26 -13.29
CA GLY A 5 5.12 -9.29 -12.27
C GLY A 5 4.60 -8.93 -10.87
N MET A 6 4.01 -7.75 -10.67
CA MET A 6 3.36 -7.39 -9.42
C MET A 6 2.01 -8.10 -9.27
N SER A 7 1.60 -8.34 -8.03
CA SER A 7 0.26 -8.83 -7.74
C SER A 7 -0.80 -7.83 -8.22
N ASP A 8 -1.90 -8.33 -8.76
CA ASP A 8 -3.14 -7.56 -8.93
C ASP A 8 -4.09 -7.80 -7.74
N PHE A 9 -5.23 -7.12 -7.73
CA PHE A 9 -6.21 -7.24 -6.65
C PHE A 9 -6.79 -8.66 -6.53
N ARG A 10 -6.90 -9.39 -7.64
CA ARG A 10 -7.40 -10.77 -7.63
C ARG A 10 -6.39 -11.71 -6.96
N ASP A 11 -5.10 -11.55 -7.25
CA ASP A 11 -4.04 -12.30 -6.56
C ASP A 11 -4.06 -12.03 -5.04
N PHE A 12 -4.37 -10.79 -4.62
CA PHE A 12 -4.54 -10.46 -3.19
C PHE A 12 -5.71 -11.23 -2.57
N ILE A 13 -6.88 -11.24 -3.22
CA ILE A 13 -8.05 -11.97 -2.73
C ILE A 13 -7.78 -13.47 -2.66
N ASP A 14 -7.18 -14.05 -3.69
CA ASP A 14 -6.85 -15.47 -3.77
C ASP A 14 -5.82 -15.87 -2.70
N SER A 15 -4.86 -14.99 -2.41
CA SER A 15 -3.85 -15.20 -1.35
C SER A 15 -4.40 -15.00 0.06
N TYR A 16 -5.50 -14.27 0.23
CA TYR A 16 -6.13 -13.98 1.51
C TYR A 16 -7.66 -14.20 1.47
N PRO A 17 -8.14 -15.46 1.40
CA PRO A 17 -9.56 -15.78 1.22
C PRO A 17 -10.50 -15.19 2.29
N LYS A 18 -9.98 -14.85 3.48
CA LYS A 18 -10.75 -14.12 4.50
C LYS A 18 -11.33 -12.80 3.99
N TYR A 19 -10.68 -12.17 3.00
CA TYR A 19 -11.10 -10.90 2.40
C TYR A 19 -11.97 -11.08 1.15
N SER A 20 -12.41 -12.31 0.83
CA SER A 20 -13.27 -12.62 -0.33
C SER A 20 -14.59 -11.84 -0.38
N LYS A 21 -15.05 -11.26 0.74
CA LYS A 21 -16.19 -10.31 0.71
C LYS A 21 -15.92 -9.08 -0.18
N TYR A 22 -14.66 -8.80 -0.50
CA TYR A 22 -14.25 -7.69 -1.35
C TYR A 22 -14.00 -8.08 -2.82
N THR A 23 -14.25 -9.32 -3.26
CA THR A 23 -13.93 -9.79 -4.62
C THR A 23 -14.46 -8.87 -5.74
N ASN A 24 -15.66 -8.30 -5.58
CA ASN A 24 -16.27 -7.38 -6.56
C ASN A 24 -16.34 -5.93 -6.03
N ASN A 25 -15.47 -5.59 -5.09
CA ASN A 25 -15.49 -4.29 -4.45
C ASN A 25 -14.58 -3.31 -5.20
N VAL A 26 -15.20 -2.47 -6.01
CA VAL A 26 -14.50 -1.49 -6.86
C VAL A 26 -13.65 -0.51 -6.06
N ILE A 27 -14.04 -0.17 -4.82
CA ILE A 27 -13.24 0.73 -3.97
C ILE A 27 -12.00 0.03 -3.44
N ALA A 28 -12.13 -1.20 -2.96
CA ALA A 28 -11.00 -2.03 -2.51
C ALA A 28 -9.97 -2.23 -3.63
N GLU A 29 -10.45 -2.50 -4.85
CA GLU A 29 -9.62 -2.65 -6.04
C GLU A 29 -8.88 -1.35 -6.36
N LYS A 30 -9.57 -0.20 -6.39
CA LYS A 30 -8.94 1.11 -6.63
C LYS A 30 -7.88 1.46 -5.58
N ILE A 31 -8.13 1.15 -4.31
CA ILE A 31 -7.15 1.34 -3.23
C ILE A 31 -5.93 0.44 -3.45
N PHE A 32 -6.15 -0.83 -3.81
CA PHE A 32 -5.05 -1.75 -4.10
C PHE A 32 -4.21 -1.28 -5.30
N GLU A 33 -4.85 -0.79 -6.35
CA GLU A 33 -4.18 -0.22 -7.52
C GLU A 33 -3.37 1.03 -7.16
N LEU A 34 -3.93 1.92 -6.34
CA LEU A 34 -3.21 3.10 -5.83
C LEU A 34 -1.97 2.70 -5.03
N LEU A 35 -2.09 1.73 -4.12
CA LEU A 35 -0.96 1.23 -3.34
C LEU A 35 0.10 0.56 -4.24
N SER A 36 -0.35 -0.12 -5.30
CA SER A 36 0.51 -0.83 -6.25
C SER A 36 1.18 0.09 -7.29
N ASP A 37 0.83 1.37 -7.35
CA ASP A 37 1.54 2.33 -8.20
C ASP A 37 3.02 2.40 -7.81
N LEU A 38 3.93 2.40 -8.79
CA LEU A 38 5.37 2.31 -8.54
C LEU A 38 5.90 3.49 -7.71
N GLU A 39 5.33 4.68 -7.87
CA GLU A 39 5.70 5.84 -7.06
C GLU A 39 5.27 5.64 -5.61
N ASN A 40 4.06 5.13 -5.39
CA ASN A 40 3.55 4.82 -4.05
C ASN A 40 4.31 3.66 -3.39
N VAL A 41 4.65 2.61 -4.12
CA VAL A 41 5.56 1.55 -3.65
C VAL A 41 6.89 2.13 -3.19
N ASN A 42 7.50 3.00 -4.00
CA ASN A 42 8.75 3.67 -3.64
C ASN A 42 8.60 4.49 -2.36
N LYS A 43 7.55 5.32 -2.27
CA LYS A 43 7.29 6.17 -1.10
C LYS A 43 7.08 5.32 0.17
N MET A 44 6.35 4.21 0.08
CA MET A 44 6.14 3.28 1.21
C MET A 44 7.44 2.60 1.66
N ILE A 45 8.31 2.21 0.71
CA ILE A 45 9.64 1.67 0.99
C ILE A 45 10.51 2.72 1.70
N LEU A 46 10.65 3.92 1.14
CA LEU A 46 11.47 5.00 1.71
C LEU A 46 10.97 5.40 3.10
N THR A 47 9.65 5.45 3.28
CA THR A 47 9.01 5.73 4.58
C THR A 47 9.35 4.65 5.60
N SER A 48 9.33 3.39 5.20
CA SER A 48 9.71 2.28 6.08
C SER A 48 11.20 2.29 6.43
N GLN A 49 12.07 2.63 5.48
CA GLN A 49 13.51 2.81 5.72
C GLN A 49 13.80 3.94 6.70
N ALA A 50 12.96 4.98 6.72
CA ALA A 50 12.99 6.04 7.72
C ALA A 50 12.35 5.63 9.08
N ASP A 51 12.10 4.34 9.28
CA ASP A 51 11.47 3.76 10.48
C ASP A 51 10.08 4.35 10.80
N LYS A 52 9.31 4.67 9.75
CA LYS A 52 7.92 5.15 9.83
C LYS A 52 6.96 4.13 9.23
N PRO A 53 5.66 4.12 9.62
CA PRO A 53 4.70 3.18 9.04
C PRO A 53 4.56 3.37 7.53
N ALA A 54 4.67 2.30 6.73
CA ALA A 54 4.63 2.38 5.28
C ALA A 54 3.40 3.12 4.76
N LEU A 55 2.22 2.78 5.28
CA LEU A 55 0.94 3.35 4.89
C LEU A 55 0.86 4.87 5.11
N SER A 56 1.68 5.45 5.99
CA SER A 56 1.72 6.90 6.19
C SER A 56 2.13 7.67 4.92
N ALA A 57 2.77 7.01 3.96
CA ALA A 57 3.12 7.59 2.68
C ALA A 57 1.92 7.84 1.75
N CYS A 58 0.82 7.11 1.94
CA CYS A 58 -0.32 7.07 1.01
C CYS A 58 -1.67 7.33 1.69
N ILE A 59 -1.75 7.29 3.03
CA ILE A 59 -3.03 7.28 3.74
C ILE A 59 -3.88 8.52 3.46
N GLN A 60 -3.29 9.71 3.36
CA GLN A 60 -4.04 10.93 3.07
C GLN A 60 -4.73 10.85 1.72
N GLN A 61 -4.01 10.42 0.68
CA GLN A 61 -4.57 10.26 -0.66
C GLN A 61 -5.71 9.22 -0.67
N ILE A 62 -5.56 8.13 0.09
CA ILE A 62 -6.61 7.10 0.22
C ILE A 62 -7.84 7.68 0.92
N GLU A 63 -7.67 8.42 2.02
CA GLU A 63 -8.79 9.01 2.77
C GLU A 63 -9.49 10.13 2.00
N GLU A 64 -8.74 10.94 1.23
CA GLU A 64 -9.30 11.99 0.38
C GLU A 64 -10.16 11.42 -0.75
N LEU A 65 -9.72 10.33 -1.38
CA LEU A 65 -10.44 9.73 -2.51
C LEU A 65 -11.54 8.75 -2.09
N PHE A 66 -11.35 8.04 -0.98
CA PHE A 66 -12.16 6.88 -0.62
C PHE A 66 -12.56 6.86 0.86
N GLY A 67 -12.31 7.92 1.64
CA GLY A 67 -12.60 7.94 3.08
C GLY A 67 -14.08 8.12 3.42
N GLU A 68 -14.85 8.81 2.57
CA GLU A 68 -16.28 9.10 2.81
C GLU A 68 -17.18 8.22 1.94
N GLN A 69 -17.15 6.90 2.20
CA GLN A 69 -18.02 5.90 1.57
C GLN A 69 -18.11 4.62 2.42
N ASN A 70 -19.13 3.78 2.19
CA ASN A 70 -19.41 2.58 3.00
C ASN A 70 -19.10 1.24 2.30
N THR A 71 -18.67 1.28 1.04
CA THR A 71 -18.31 0.10 0.25
C THR A 71 -17.02 -0.54 0.78
N PHE A 72 -16.02 0.25 1.14
CA PHE A 72 -14.80 -0.17 1.84
C PHE A 72 -14.62 0.75 3.06
N ASP A 73 -15.46 0.55 4.08
CA ASP A 73 -15.58 1.43 5.24
C ASP A 73 -14.32 1.44 6.11
N LEU A 74 -13.57 2.55 6.11
CA LEU A 74 -12.33 2.69 6.89
C LEU A 74 -12.58 2.86 8.39
N THR A 75 -13.82 3.01 8.86
CA THR A 75 -14.13 2.99 10.29
C THR A 75 -14.07 1.56 10.87
N ASP A 76 -14.38 0.56 10.04
CA ASP A 76 -14.39 -0.86 10.39
C ASP A 76 -12.97 -1.45 10.54
N ASP A 77 -12.74 -2.13 11.67
CA ASP A 77 -11.45 -2.74 11.98
C ASP A 77 -11.06 -3.85 11.00
N PHE A 78 -12.03 -4.62 10.51
CA PHE A 78 -11.75 -5.66 9.53
C PHE A 78 -11.28 -5.06 8.19
N THR A 79 -11.90 -3.97 7.76
CA THR A 79 -11.51 -3.22 6.56
C THR A 79 -10.12 -2.60 6.71
N LYS A 80 -9.80 -2.00 7.87
CA LYS A 80 -8.44 -1.49 8.15
C LYS A 80 -7.37 -2.59 8.14
N GLN A 81 -7.70 -3.79 8.63
CA GLN A 81 -6.80 -4.94 8.54
C GLN A 81 -6.59 -5.39 7.08
N ALA A 82 -7.65 -5.36 6.26
CA ALA A 82 -7.54 -5.62 4.83
C ALA A 82 -6.58 -4.61 4.17
N LEU A 83 -6.76 -3.31 4.44
CA LEU A 83 -5.86 -2.25 3.96
C LEU A 83 -4.39 -2.49 4.34
N GLY A 84 -4.11 -2.81 5.60
CA GLY A 84 -2.75 -3.15 6.04
C GLY A 84 -2.19 -4.41 5.36
N THR A 85 -3.05 -5.38 5.05
CA THR A 85 -2.64 -6.60 4.33
C THR A 85 -2.35 -6.32 2.85
N MET A 86 -3.09 -5.41 2.21
CA MET A 86 -2.79 -4.95 0.85
C MET A 86 -1.37 -4.38 0.78
N VAL A 87 -1.00 -3.50 1.71
CA VAL A 87 0.37 -2.95 1.81
C VAL A 87 1.42 -4.06 1.92
N LYS A 88 1.16 -5.08 2.75
CA LYS A 88 2.05 -6.24 2.87
C LYS A 88 2.22 -6.95 1.52
N VAL A 89 1.13 -7.25 0.82
CA VAL A 89 1.17 -7.95 -0.48
C VAL A 89 1.92 -7.15 -1.52
N VAL A 90 1.70 -5.84 -1.57
CA VAL A 90 2.36 -4.94 -2.52
C VAL A 90 3.88 -4.88 -2.30
N LEU A 91 4.34 -4.88 -1.04
CA LEU A 91 5.77 -4.74 -0.70
C LEU A 91 6.54 -6.06 -0.71
N GLN A 92 5.87 -7.20 -0.50
CA GLN A 92 6.49 -8.51 -0.37
C GLN A 92 7.34 -8.92 -1.61
N PRO A 93 6.92 -8.71 -2.87
CA PRO A 93 7.74 -9.01 -4.04
C PRO A 93 9.10 -8.31 -4.06
N PHE A 94 9.23 -7.16 -3.39
CA PHE A 94 10.46 -6.39 -3.28
C PHE A 94 11.35 -6.83 -2.09
N GLY A 95 10.96 -7.89 -1.38
CA GLY A 95 11.68 -8.46 -0.24
C GLY A 95 11.44 -7.74 1.08
N TYR A 96 10.40 -6.89 1.15
CA TYR A 96 10.06 -6.12 2.35
C TYR A 96 9.01 -6.83 3.19
N ASP A 97 9.39 -7.18 4.42
CA ASP A 97 8.52 -7.83 5.40
C ASP A 97 8.20 -6.88 6.56
N ALA A 98 6.98 -6.97 7.08
CA ALA A 98 6.57 -6.19 8.25
C ALA A 98 7.37 -6.65 9.48
N ILE A 99 8.02 -5.71 10.16
CA ILE A 99 8.87 -6.00 11.32
C ILE A 99 8.29 -5.54 12.65
N LYS A 100 7.49 -4.47 12.63
CA LYS A 100 6.84 -3.89 13.81
C LYS A 100 5.70 -2.98 13.38
N GLN A 101 4.80 -2.66 14.30
CA GLN A 101 3.81 -1.61 14.11
C GLN A 101 4.24 -0.34 14.85
N LYS A 102 3.88 0.82 14.30
CA LYS A 102 4.07 2.12 14.91
C LYS A 102 2.83 2.98 14.72
N ASP A 103 2.64 3.93 15.61
CA ASP A 103 1.59 4.94 15.47
C ASP A 103 1.80 5.77 14.21
N MET A 104 0.68 6.15 13.60
CA MET A 104 0.66 7.10 12.49
C MET A 104 1.05 8.49 13.00
N PRO A 105 1.75 9.31 12.20
CA PRO A 105 1.99 10.71 12.54
C PRO A 105 0.68 11.44 12.92
N LYS A 106 0.75 12.28 13.95
CA LYS A 106 -0.44 12.98 14.48
C LYS A 106 -1.11 13.80 13.39
N GLY A 107 -2.43 13.65 13.26
CA GLY A 107 -3.26 14.39 12.30
C GLY A 107 -3.16 13.90 10.85
N LEU A 108 -2.36 12.87 10.58
CA LEU A 108 -2.18 12.38 9.21
C LEU A 108 -3.35 11.55 8.69
N SER A 109 -4.07 10.87 9.58
CA SER A 109 -5.16 9.96 9.23
C SER A 109 -6.32 10.13 10.20
N LYS A 110 -7.54 10.16 9.65
CA LYS A 110 -8.79 10.17 10.42
C LYS A 110 -9.17 8.77 10.89
N TYR A 111 -8.81 7.73 10.13
CA TYR A 111 -9.33 6.38 10.34
C TYR A 111 -8.28 5.38 10.90
N VAL A 112 -7.01 5.55 10.54
CA VAL A 112 -5.93 4.61 10.86
C VAL A 112 -5.02 5.18 11.94
N ARG A 113 -4.92 4.47 13.08
CA ARG A 113 -4.11 4.90 14.23
C ARG A 113 -2.67 4.39 14.17
N SER A 114 -2.45 3.21 13.63
CA SER A 114 -1.13 2.58 13.51
C SER A 114 -1.05 1.75 12.24
N ALA A 115 0.17 1.54 11.76
CA ALA A 115 0.45 0.68 10.62
C ALA A 115 1.85 0.06 10.74
N SER A 116 2.15 -0.88 9.85
CA SER A 116 3.41 -1.62 9.88
C SER A 116 4.57 -0.83 9.27
N VAL A 117 5.74 -0.97 9.90
CA VAL A 117 7.05 -0.62 9.34
C VAL A 117 7.64 -1.88 8.72
N TYR A 118 8.29 -1.73 7.56
CA TYR A 118 8.85 -2.85 6.80
C TYR A 118 10.37 -2.78 6.71
N SER A 119 11.03 -3.93 6.66
CA SER A 119 12.47 -4.04 6.39
C SER A 119 12.73 -5.07 5.30
N LYS A 120 13.82 -4.88 4.56
CA LYS A 120 14.22 -5.79 3.50
C LYS A 120 14.89 -7.03 4.09
N ASN A 121 14.10 -8.04 4.42
CA ASN A 121 14.53 -9.25 5.13
C ASN A 121 14.43 -10.53 4.27
N SER A 122 13.66 -10.49 3.18
CA SER A 122 13.47 -11.61 2.26
C SER A 122 14.18 -11.39 0.93
N LEU A 123 14.47 -12.49 0.23
CA LEU A 123 14.99 -12.44 -1.13
C LEU A 123 13.95 -11.79 -2.06
N PRO A 124 14.28 -10.66 -2.72
CA PRO A 124 13.33 -9.98 -3.61
C PRO A 124 13.10 -10.79 -4.89
N LYS A 125 11.85 -10.86 -5.34
CA LYS A 125 11.46 -11.35 -6.67
C LYS A 125 11.47 -10.24 -7.71
N LEU A 126 11.20 -9.00 -7.27
CA LEU A 126 11.19 -7.80 -8.09
C LEU A 126 12.18 -6.77 -7.54
N LYS A 127 12.74 -5.96 -8.43
CA LYS A 127 13.60 -4.83 -8.08
C LYS A 127 12.99 -3.56 -8.63
N LEU A 128 12.77 -2.57 -7.76
CA LEU A 128 12.39 -1.24 -8.19
C LEU A 128 13.61 -0.53 -8.81
N VAL A 129 13.43 0.04 -10.00
CA VAL A 129 14.49 0.78 -10.73
C VAL A 129 13.99 2.21 -10.99
N THR A 130 14.57 3.18 -10.28
CA THR A 130 14.26 4.60 -10.47
C THR A 130 15.04 5.15 -11.65
N LYS A 131 14.36 5.80 -12.59
CA LYS A 131 14.98 6.56 -13.69
C LYS A 131 14.59 8.02 -13.51
N LEU A 132 15.58 8.88 -13.31
CA LEU A 132 15.41 10.33 -13.29
C LEU A 132 15.81 10.88 -14.66
N SER A 133 14.96 11.73 -15.24
CA SER A 133 15.24 12.45 -16.47
C SER A 133 14.98 13.94 -16.28
N VAL A 134 15.70 14.75 -17.03
CA VAL A 134 15.48 16.19 -17.13
C VAL A 134 15.38 16.54 -18.61
N GLU A 135 14.49 17.46 -18.94
CA GLU A 135 14.32 17.95 -20.30
C GLU A 135 14.71 19.43 -20.36
N LYS A 136 15.20 19.85 -21.53
CA LYS A 136 15.60 21.22 -21.76
C LYS A 136 14.36 22.09 -21.91
N VAL A 137 14.26 23.14 -21.09
CA VAL A 137 13.35 24.25 -21.36
C VAL A 137 14.06 25.15 -22.37
N LEU A 138 13.48 25.34 -23.56
CA LEU A 138 13.99 26.27 -24.57
C LEU A 138 13.91 27.70 -24.01
N ASP A 139 14.98 28.49 -24.18
CA ASP A 139 14.99 29.95 -24.00
C ASP A 139 14.28 30.64 -25.18
#